data_AF-A0A8H5QAX7-F1
#
_entry.id   AF-A0A8H5QAX7-F1
#
_cell.length_a   1.000
_cell.length_b   1.000
_cell.length_c   1.000
_cell.angle_alpha   90.00
_cell.angle_beta   90.00
_cell.angle_gamma   90.00
#
_symmetry.space_group_name_H-M   'P 1'
#
loop_
_entity.id
_entity.type
_entity.pdbx_description
1 polymer ?
#
loop_
_entity_poly.entity_id
_entity_poly.type
_entity_poly.pdbx_seq_one_letter_code
_entity_poly.pdbx_strand_id
1 'polypeptide(L)'
;MHLDVAFNASNLLAEYGIDLELSRRQAKVPLRVLPLGASTVWGIVSEPHDGRRDGFRKPFRDALRTAAWGVNMVGTQNGGMNLDSDNEGHPGYKVAGINRELENSLPFKPNLVLIQAGTNDGRENDADSDHVKGVGKEMRDMIMKIYNEPDMDRTCVLSSTLLWSGQNDHSRKSINNQYRDLVDDLKDEGKCIFLADQDPDEKSTWIPESMIGDGIHPSTEGFKKMAAVFDKAFELATKGNSLVPSVNAPEIGASGCEKNPGQRKSVGQNTQKGAAGENDGIYKHKSEKMDVKTTIKSSNDLNQYRFGKLFGRESDKLVGWYEQPNGNHAFGVWKSNGDGSFDKVDDMNPDLFCKPAGINFIDMNGDGHGDM
;
A
#
# COMPACT_ATOMS: atom_id res chain seq x y z
N MET A 1 -43.92 -14.02 -19.59
CA MET A 1 -44.13 -12.71 -18.93
C MET A 1 -42.83 -12.38 -18.22
N HIS A 2 -41.93 -11.69 -18.92
CA HIS A 2 -40.63 -11.21 -18.40
C HIS A 2 -40.91 -9.96 -17.57
N LEU A 3 -40.43 -9.93 -16.33
CA LEU A 3 -40.48 -8.76 -15.48
C LEU A 3 -39.12 -8.07 -15.57
N ASP A 4 -39.03 -7.04 -16.42
CA ASP A 4 -37.89 -6.13 -16.43
C ASP A 4 -38.01 -5.20 -15.23
N VAL A 5 -37.12 -5.37 -14.24
CA VAL A 5 -36.99 -4.42 -13.14
C VAL A 5 -35.98 -3.36 -13.56
N ALA A 6 -36.49 -2.23 -14.07
CA ALA A 6 -35.72 -1.02 -14.25
C ALA A 6 -35.42 -0.41 -12.88
N PHE A 7 -34.15 -0.39 -12.47
CA PHE A 7 -33.71 0.42 -11.34
C PHE A 7 -33.71 1.89 -11.78
N ASN A 8 -34.83 2.56 -11.55
CA ASN A 8 -34.90 4.00 -11.63
C ASN A 8 -34.22 4.54 -10.36
N ALA A 9 -32.95 4.94 -10.46
CA ALA A 9 -32.24 5.61 -9.39
C ALA A 9 -32.77 7.05 -9.23
N SER A 10 -34.01 7.18 -8.76
CA SER A 10 -34.50 8.45 -8.25
C SER A 10 -33.73 8.74 -6.96
N ASN A 11 -32.80 9.67 -7.09
CA ASN A 11 -31.87 10.15 -6.08
C ASN A 11 -32.68 10.71 -4.89
N LEU A 12 -32.80 9.94 -3.81
CA LEU A 12 -33.54 10.31 -2.57
C LEU A 12 -33.03 11.61 -1.91
N LEU A 13 -31.91 12.17 -2.40
CA LEU A 13 -31.31 13.40 -1.90
C LEU A 13 -31.60 14.63 -2.79
N ALA A 14 -32.22 14.45 -3.97
CA ALA A 14 -32.61 15.57 -4.84
C ALA A 14 -33.70 16.45 -4.22
N GLU A 15 -34.51 15.91 -3.30
CA GLU A 15 -35.50 16.68 -2.52
C GLU A 15 -34.86 17.73 -1.59
N TYR A 16 -33.57 17.63 -1.30
CA TYR A 16 -32.84 18.57 -0.43
C TYR A 16 -31.96 19.58 -1.19
N GLY A 17 -32.06 19.65 -2.52
CA GLY A 17 -31.34 20.65 -3.32
C GLY A 17 -29.82 20.47 -3.37
N ILE A 18 -29.31 19.29 -3.01
CA ILE A 18 -27.90 18.95 -3.14
C ILE A 18 -27.72 18.32 -4.53
N ASP A 19 -27.32 19.15 -5.49
CA ASP A 19 -26.86 18.68 -6.78
C ASP A 19 -25.46 18.07 -6.60
N LEU A 20 -25.42 16.80 -6.21
CA LEU A 20 -24.22 15.99 -6.37
C LEU A 20 -24.06 15.75 -7.88
N GLU A 21 -23.50 16.74 -8.59
CA GLU A 21 -22.73 16.41 -9.77
C GLU A 21 -21.65 15.44 -9.30
N LEU A 22 -21.92 14.14 -9.48
CA LEU A 22 -20.90 13.14 -9.66
C LEU A 22 -20.16 13.54 -10.93
N SER A 23 -19.33 14.58 -10.84
CA SER A 23 -18.27 14.81 -11.80
C SER A 23 -17.59 13.46 -11.90
N ARG A 24 -17.53 12.91 -13.12
CA ARG A 24 -16.77 11.69 -13.38
C ARG A 24 -15.46 11.83 -12.63
N ARG A 25 -15.22 11.02 -11.59
CA ARG A 25 -13.93 10.92 -10.91
C ARG A 25 -12.90 11.02 -12.02
N GLN A 26 -12.09 12.08 -12.02
CA GLN A 26 -11.05 12.24 -13.02
C GLN A 26 -10.30 10.91 -13.08
N ALA A 27 -10.37 10.23 -14.23
CA ALA A 27 -9.98 8.84 -14.33
C ALA A 27 -8.51 8.74 -13.92
N LYS A 28 -8.25 8.20 -12.73
CA LYS A 28 -6.91 8.07 -12.18
C LYS A 28 -6.15 7.04 -13.02
N VAL A 29 -4.96 7.40 -13.45
CA VAL A 29 -4.10 6.47 -14.17
C VAL A 29 -3.69 5.33 -13.23
N PRO A 30 -3.68 4.06 -13.68
CA PRO A 30 -3.09 2.98 -12.90
C PRO A 30 -1.60 3.24 -12.66
N LEU A 31 -1.13 2.97 -11.45
CA LEU A 31 0.24 3.13 -11.02
C LEU A 31 0.93 1.78 -10.96
N ARG A 32 2.06 1.69 -11.66
CA ARG A 32 3.05 0.63 -11.50
C ARG A 32 4.25 1.24 -10.79
N VAL A 33 4.35 0.94 -9.50
CA VAL A 33 5.24 1.61 -8.56
C VAL A 33 6.47 0.76 -8.33
N LEU A 34 7.66 1.29 -8.62
CA LEU A 34 8.93 0.66 -8.32
C LEU A 34 9.60 1.34 -7.12
N PRO A 35 9.59 0.72 -5.92
CA PRO A 35 10.46 1.12 -4.83
C PRO A 35 11.88 0.66 -5.12
N LEU A 36 12.81 1.59 -5.28
CA LEU A 36 14.20 1.35 -5.66
C LEU A 36 15.15 1.84 -4.57
N GLY A 37 16.03 0.97 -4.08
CA GLY A 37 16.98 1.38 -3.06
C GLY A 37 17.73 0.26 -2.37
N ALA A 38 18.08 0.49 -1.10
CA ALA A 38 18.81 -0.47 -0.27
C ALA A 38 17.94 -1.12 0.81
N SER A 39 18.47 -1.33 2.02
CA SER A 39 17.80 -2.00 3.13
C SER A 39 16.54 -1.28 3.62
N THR A 40 16.53 0.05 3.58
CA THR A 40 15.36 0.86 3.93
C THR A 40 14.20 0.63 2.97
N VAL A 41 14.48 0.44 1.67
CA VAL A 41 13.48 0.08 0.66
C VAL A 41 13.05 -1.37 0.81
N TRP A 42 13.99 -2.29 1.06
CA TRP A 42 13.67 -3.68 1.39
C TRP A 42 12.70 -3.77 2.58
N GLY A 43 12.81 -2.84 3.53
CA GLY A 43 11.98 -2.78 4.72
C GLY A 43 12.64 -3.43 5.94
N ILE A 44 13.98 -3.39 6.02
CA ILE A 44 14.68 -3.73 7.26
C ILE A 44 14.30 -2.67 8.30
N VAL A 45 13.69 -3.13 9.40
CA VAL A 45 13.26 -2.31 10.53
C VAL A 45 14.21 -2.55 11.71
N SER A 46 14.43 -1.53 12.53
CA SER A 46 15.35 -1.60 13.68
C SER A 46 14.82 -2.40 14.87
N GLU A 47 13.51 -2.64 14.95
CA GLU A 47 12.89 -3.36 16.07
C GLU A 47 12.59 -4.85 15.74
N PRO A 48 12.49 -5.73 16.75
CA PRO A 48 12.08 -7.11 16.54
C PRO A 48 10.74 -7.16 15.80
N HIS A 49 10.69 -7.92 14.72
CA HIS A 49 9.51 -8.02 13.87
C HIS A 49 9.12 -9.48 13.67
N ASP A 50 7.82 -9.72 13.49
CA ASP A 50 7.23 -11.03 13.21
C ASP A 50 7.47 -11.55 11.78
N GLY A 51 8.21 -10.79 10.97
CA GLY A 51 8.49 -11.07 9.55
C GLY A 51 7.96 -10.00 8.59
N ARG A 52 7.19 -9.03 9.10
CA ARG A 52 6.70 -7.86 8.35
C ARG A 52 7.84 -6.88 8.06
N ARG A 53 8.54 -7.10 6.94
CA ARG A 53 9.56 -6.20 6.37
C ARG A 53 8.99 -5.38 5.22
N ASP A 54 7.87 -4.71 5.42
CA ASP A 54 7.21 -3.95 4.35
C ASP A 54 7.75 -2.51 4.22
N GLY A 55 8.51 -2.02 5.21
CA GLY A 55 9.09 -0.68 5.22
C GLY A 55 8.04 0.42 5.03
N PHE A 56 8.44 1.53 4.42
CA PHE A 56 7.52 2.63 4.06
C PHE A 56 6.57 2.26 2.91
N ARG A 57 6.86 1.18 2.17
CA ARG A 57 6.10 0.78 0.97
C ARG A 57 4.66 0.47 1.31
N LYS A 58 4.41 -0.20 2.46
CA LYS A 58 3.06 -0.50 2.95
C LYS A 58 2.23 0.75 3.20
N PRO A 59 2.60 1.64 4.15
CA PRO A 59 1.79 2.81 4.45
C PRO A 59 1.63 3.73 3.24
N PHE A 60 2.63 3.84 2.36
CA PHE A 60 2.50 4.60 1.11
C PHE A 60 1.45 3.98 0.17
N ARG A 61 1.52 2.66 -0.07
CA ARG A 61 0.55 1.94 -0.89
C ARG A 61 -0.87 2.05 -0.31
N ASP A 62 -1.02 1.89 1.00
CA ASP A 62 -2.31 1.96 1.68
C ASP A 62 -2.92 3.37 1.56
N ALA A 63 -2.12 4.43 1.65
CA ALA A 63 -2.55 5.81 1.40
C ALA A 63 -3.06 5.99 -0.04
N LEU A 64 -2.30 5.54 -1.04
CA LEU A 64 -2.71 5.61 -2.45
C LEU A 64 -4.01 4.84 -2.73
N ARG A 65 -4.16 3.64 -2.13
CA ARG A 65 -5.37 2.81 -2.26
C ARG A 65 -6.57 3.44 -1.58
N THR A 66 -6.39 4.05 -0.41
CA THR A 66 -7.42 4.83 0.29
C THR A 66 -7.89 5.99 -0.57
N ALA A 67 -6.96 6.65 -1.26
CA ALA A 67 -7.27 7.66 -2.26
C ALA A 67 -7.83 7.09 -3.58
N ALA A 68 -8.09 5.79 -3.69
CA ALA A 68 -8.64 5.11 -4.85
C ALA A 68 -7.76 5.13 -6.13
N TRP A 69 -6.44 5.15 -5.97
CA TRP A 69 -5.52 4.86 -7.08
C TRP A 69 -5.45 3.35 -7.37
N GLY A 70 -5.37 2.98 -8.66
CA GLY A 70 -4.92 1.64 -9.05
C GLY A 70 -3.43 1.52 -8.76
N VAL A 71 -2.98 0.54 -7.96
CA VAL A 71 -1.56 0.44 -7.55
C VAL A 71 -1.11 -1.02 -7.64
N ASN A 72 -0.04 -1.24 -8.39
CA ASN A 72 0.71 -2.47 -8.49
C ASN A 72 2.18 -2.17 -8.17
N MET A 73 2.73 -2.74 -7.09
CA MET A 73 4.16 -2.60 -6.77
C MET A 73 4.94 -3.57 -7.67
N VAL A 74 6.10 -3.16 -8.15
CA VAL A 74 6.96 -3.99 -9.02
C VAL A 74 8.41 -3.95 -8.57
N GLY A 75 9.13 -5.00 -8.96
CA GLY A 75 10.55 -5.19 -8.70
C GLY A 75 10.89 -6.67 -8.60
N THR A 76 12.18 -7.00 -8.62
CA THR A 76 12.66 -8.38 -8.58
C THR A 76 12.68 -8.97 -7.18
N GLN A 77 12.68 -8.12 -6.15
CA GLN A 77 12.73 -8.51 -4.76
C GLN A 77 11.33 -8.62 -4.17
N ASN A 78 11.18 -9.50 -3.18
CA ASN A 78 9.96 -9.65 -2.41
C ASN A 78 10.29 -9.67 -0.92
N GLY A 79 9.81 -8.67 -0.19
CA GLY A 79 10.05 -8.53 1.25
C GLY A 79 8.81 -8.02 1.97
N GLY A 80 8.41 -8.71 3.03
CA GLY A 80 7.25 -8.37 3.86
C GLY A 80 6.07 -9.35 3.74
N MET A 81 4.95 -9.05 4.39
CA MET A 81 3.76 -9.92 4.41
C MET A 81 2.58 -9.38 3.59
N ASN A 82 2.74 -8.24 2.91
CA ASN A 82 1.66 -7.67 2.12
C ASN A 82 1.31 -8.49 0.86
N LEU A 83 0.07 -8.30 0.40
CA LEU A 83 -0.43 -8.83 -0.87
C LEU A 83 0.37 -8.39 -2.10
N ASP A 84 1.14 -7.30 -1.99
CA ASP A 84 1.86 -6.65 -3.08
C ASP A 84 3.18 -6.07 -2.53
N SER A 85 4.09 -6.99 -2.21
CA SER A 85 5.36 -6.74 -1.51
C SER A 85 6.56 -6.62 -2.45
N ASP A 86 6.32 -6.58 -3.77
CA ASP A 86 7.34 -6.51 -4.80
C ASP A 86 8.09 -5.16 -4.70
N ASN A 87 9.42 -5.20 -4.83
CA ASN A 87 10.31 -4.04 -4.70
C ASN A 87 11.68 -4.30 -5.32
N GLU A 88 12.55 -3.30 -5.35
CA GLU A 88 13.94 -3.38 -5.80
C GLU A 88 14.88 -2.83 -4.73
N GLY A 89 14.69 -3.29 -3.50
CA GLY A 89 15.55 -2.98 -2.36
C GLY A 89 16.71 -3.97 -2.25
N HIS A 90 17.96 -3.49 -2.19
CA HIS A 90 19.14 -4.35 -2.08
C HIS A 90 19.95 -4.00 -0.82
N PRO A 91 19.73 -4.71 0.30
CA PRO A 91 20.43 -4.43 1.55
C PRO A 91 21.96 -4.37 1.38
N GLY A 92 22.56 -3.29 1.89
CA GLY A 92 24.01 -3.05 1.83
C GLY A 92 24.52 -2.46 0.51
N TYR A 93 23.68 -2.28 -0.51
CA TYR A 93 24.14 -1.73 -1.78
C TYR A 93 24.30 -0.20 -1.71
N LYS A 94 25.37 0.27 -2.34
CA LYS A 94 25.62 1.67 -2.69
C LYS A 94 24.84 2.07 -3.96
N VAL A 95 24.73 3.36 -4.28
CA VAL A 95 23.97 3.84 -5.45
C VAL A 95 24.42 3.15 -6.75
N ALA A 96 25.72 3.06 -7.00
CA ALA A 96 26.25 2.32 -8.15
C ALA A 96 25.82 0.84 -8.21
N GLY A 97 25.63 0.18 -7.07
CA GLY A 97 25.13 -1.20 -7.01
C GLY A 97 23.66 -1.28 -7.38
N ILE A 98 22.85 -0.40 -6.82
CA ILE A 98 21.41 -0.31 -7.12
C ILE A 98 21.18 0.00 -8.60
N ASN A 99 22.00 0.86 -9.21
CA ASN A 99 21.93 1.17 -10.63
C ASN A 99 22.18 -0.06 -11.53
N ARG A 100 22.98 -1.05 -11.08
CA ARG A 100 23.14 -2.31 -11.81
C ARG A 100 21.88 -3.17 -11.70
N GLU A 101 21.34 -3.32 -10.50
CA GLU A 101 20.14 -4.13 -10.26
C GLU A 101 18.88 -3.55 -10.90
N LEU A 102 18.82 -2.23 -11.05
CA LEU A 102 17.73 -1.53 -11.76
C LEU A 102 17.46 -2.12 -13.16
N GLU A 103 18.48 -2.62 -13.85
CA GLU A 103 18.33 -3.22 -15.19
C GLU A 103 17.34 -4.39 -15.21
N ASN A 104 17.27 -5.16 -14.12
CA ASN A 104 16.33 -6.27 -13.99
C ASN A 104 14.88 -5.79 -13.76
N SER A 105 14.73 -4.52 -13.36
CA SER A 105 13.46 -3.89 -13.01
C SER A 105 12.86 -3.04 -14.12
N LEU A 106 13.68 -2.56 -15.07
CA LEU A 106 13.24 -1.79 -16.24
C LEU A 106 12.19 -2.52 -17.10
N PRO A 107 12.25 -3.85 -17.31
CA PRO A 107 11.22 -4.59 -18.06
C PRO A 107 9.82 -4.51 -17.43
N PHE A 108 9.72 -4.21 -16.13
CA PHE A 108 8.41 -3.97 -15.51
C PHE A 108 7.79 -2.66 -15.99
N LYS A 109 8.51 -1.74 -16.65
CA LYS A 109 8.00 -0.45 -17.13
C LYS A 109 7.21 0.34 -16.06
N PRO A 110 7.79 0.61 -14.87
CA PRO A 110 7.12 1.42 -13.86
C PRO A 110 6.85 2.82 -14.38
N ASN A 111 5.71 3.41 -14.01
CA ASN A 111 5.41 4.83 -14.28
C ASN A 111 5.57 5.73 -13.05
N LEU A 112 5.82 5.12 -11.88
CA LEU A 112 6.20 5.82 -10.65
C LEU A 112 7.37 5.08 -10.02
N VAL A 113 8.46 5.78 -9.71
CA VAL A 113 9.64 5.22 -9.03
C VAL A 113 9.87 5.97 -7.73
N LEU A 114 9.99 5.24 -6.62
CA LEU A 114 10.33 5.78 -5.30
C LEU A 114 11.79 5.45 -5.02
N ILE A 115 12.66 6.44 -4.86
CA ILE A 115 14.08 6.23 -4.65
C ILE A 115 14.48 6.62 -3.22
N GLN A 116 15.07 5.67 -2.50
CA GLN A 116 15.83 5.92 -1.27
C GLN A 116 17.14 5.13 -1.37
N ALA A 117 18.25 5.83 -1.65
CA ALA A 117 19.56 5.23 -1.84
C ALA A 117 20.68 6.22 -1.51
N GLY A 118 21.80 5.74 -0.97
CA GLY A 118 22.97 6.57 -0.62
C GLY A 118 23.46 6.42 0.82
N THR A 119 22.68 5.81 1.72
CA THR A 119 23.10 5.59 3.12
C THR A 119 24.38 4.76 3.22
N ASN A 120 24.55 3.76 2.34
CA ASN A 120 25.76 2.93 2.31
C ASN A 120 26.98 3.66 1.71
N ASP A 121 26.75 4.64 0.84
CA ASP A 121 27.79 5.47 0.23
C ASP A 121 28.41 6.41 1.27
N GLY A 122 27.57 6.98 2.15
CA GLY A 122 28.01 7.83 3.25
C GLY A 122 28.59 7.10 4.46
N ARG A 123 28.70 5.76 4.44
CA ARG A 123 29.03 4.94 5.63
C ARG A 123 30.43 5.20 6.20
N GLU A 124 31.39 5.51 5.35
CA GLU A 124 32.77 5.83 5.77
C GLU A 124 32.87 7.23 6.40
N ASN A 125 31.82 8.03 6.27
CA ASN A 125 31.73 9.41 6.73
C ASN A 125 32.97 10.26 6.39
N ASP A 126 33.38 10.22 5.12
CA ASP A 126 34.36 11.14 4.57
C ASP A 126 33.70 11.99 3.50
N ALA A 127 33.14 13.13 3.91
CA ALA A 127 32.42 14.04 3.01
C ALA A 127 33.31 14.65 1.94
N ASP A 128 34.62 14.65 2.15
CA ASP A 128 35.60 15.17 1.22
C ASP A 128 36.12 14.13 0.23
N SER A 129 35.85 12.85 0.47
CA SER A 129 36.20 11.77 -0.45
C SER A 129 35.59 11.98 -1.84
N ASP A 130 36.35 11.61 -2.87
CA ASP A 130 35.88 11.61 -4.26
C ASP A 130 34.63 10.73 -4.44
N HIS A 131 34.52 9.66 -3.63
CA HIS A 131 33.35 8.80 -3.63
C HIS A 131 32.09 9.58 -3.19
N VAL A 132 32.10 10.22 -2.01
CA VAL A 132 30.94 10.94 -1.49
C VAL A 132 30.56 12.13 -2.39
N LYS A 133 31.53 12.84 -2.96
CA LYS A 133 31.31 13.92 -3.94
C LYS A 133 30.75 13.41 -5.28
N GLY A 134 30.90 12.12 -5.58
CA GLY A 134 30.42 11.49 -6.81
C GLY A 134 29.00 10.92 -6.73
N VAL A 135 28.42 10.78 -5.52
CA VAL A 135 27.14 10.07 -5.32
C VAL A 135 25.99 10.74 -6.08
N GLY A 136 25.94 12.07 -6.15
CA GLY A 136 24.95 12.81 -6.93
C GLY A 136 25.01 12.48 -8.42
N LYS A 137 26.22 12.31 -8.97
CA LYS A 137 26.41 11.87 -10.35
C LYS A 137 25.94 10.43 -10.54
N GLU A 138 26.25 9.52 -9.62
CA GLU A 138 25.77 8.14 -9.69
C GLU A 138 24.24 8.05 -9.63
N MET A 139 23.61 8.85 -8.77
CA MET A 139 22.15 8.98 -8.68
C MET A 139 21.56 9.52 -9.98
N ARG A 140 22.19 10.54 -10.58
CA ARG A 140 21.80 11.07 -11.89
C ARG A 140 21.86 9.99 -12.96
N ASP A 141 22.97 9.24 -13.05
CA ASP A 141 23.14 8.18 -14.04
C ASP A 141 22.05 7.10 -13.87
N MET A 142 21.69 6.75 -12.63
CA MET A 142 20.60 5.82 -12.33
C MET A 142 19.23 6.35 -12.75
N ILE A 143 18.91 7.60 -12.43
CA ILE A 143 17.63 8.22 -12.82
C ILE A 143 17.54 8.39 -14.33
N MET A 144 18.62 8.80 -14.99
CA MET A 144 18.66 8.94 -16.44
C MET A 144 18.53 7.59 -17.14
N LYS A 145 19.00 6.49 -16.55
CA LYS A 145 18.75 5.13 -17.06
C LYS A 145 17.24 4.84 -17.14
N ILE A 146 16.46 5.25 -16.14
CA ILE A 146 14.98 5.12 -16.14
C ILE A 146 14.38 5.92 -17.29
N TYR A 147 14.77 7.18 -17.47
CA TYR A 147 14.21 8.04 -18.52
C TYR A 147 14.64 7.68 -19.94
N ASN A 148 15.81 7.04 -20.09
CA ASN A 148 16.34 6.63 -21.38
C ASN A 148 15.88 5.22 -21.79
N GLU A 149 15.28 4.47 -20.87
CA GLU A 149 14.65 3.19 -21.18
C GLU A 149 13.45 3.43 -22.14
N PRO A 150 13.34 2.65 -23.23
CA PRO A 150 12.23 2.79 -24.17
C PRO A 150 10.87 2.86 -23.48
N ASP A 151 10.05 3.83 -23.89
CA ASP A 151 8.69 4.06 -23.39
C ASP A 151 8.57 4.46 -21.91
N MET A 152 9.69 4.85 -21.27
CA MET A 152 9.74 5.29 -19.87
C MET A 152 10.20 6.74 -19.69
N ASP A 153 10.32 7.51 -20.77
CA ASP A 153 10.75 8.92 -20.77
C ASP A 153 9.85 9.84 -19.92
N ARG A 154 8.58 9.44 -19.74
CA ARG A 154 7.58 10.14 -18.93
C ARG A 154 7.32 9.51 -17.55
N THR A 155 8.13 8.53 -17.13
CA THR A 155 8.08 7.99 -15.76
C THR A 155 8.20 9.12 -14.75
N CYS A 156 7.51 9.06 -13.62
CA CYS A 156 7.73 10.03 -12.55
C CYS A 156 8.59 9.46 -11.43
N VAL A 157 9.61 10.20 -11.01
CA VAL A 157 10.55 9.81 -9.96
C VAL A 157 10.30 10.65 -8.71
N LEU A 158 10.06 9.98 -7.59
CA LEU A 158 10.08 10.60 -6.26
C LEU A 158 11.40 10.20 -5.60
N SER A 159 12.36 11.11 -5.57
CA SER A 159 13.69 10.85 -4.98
C SER A 159 13.75 11.45 -3.59
N SER A 160 14.15 10.68 -2.58
CA SER A 160 14.27 11.19 -1.22
C SER A 160 15.68 11.62 -0.87
N THR A 161 15.79 12.53 0.09
CA THR A 161 17.03 12.70 0.84
C THR A 161 17.27 11.50 1.77
N LEU A 162 18.50 11.36 2.24
CA LEU A 162 18.91 10.35 3.19
C LEU A 162 18.50 10.74 4.61
N LEU A 163 18.16 9.69 5.37
CA LEU A 163 17.93 9.78 6.80
C LEU A 163 19.24 9.90 7.56
N TRP A 164 19.17 10.53 8.73
CA TRP A 164 20.23 10.51 9.72
C TRP A 164 20.47 9.10 10.25
N SER A 165 21.73 8.77 10.50
CA SER A 165 22.12 7.42 10.93
C SER A 165 22.98 7.39 12.20
N GLY A 166 22.75 8.31 13.16
CA GLY A 166 23.40 8.31 14.48
C GLY A 166 24.91 8.61 14.52
N GLN A 167 25.65 8.10 13.53
CA GLN A 167 27.08 8.25 13.30
C GLN A 167 27.30 9.44 12.37
N ASN A 168 28.29 10.27 12.73
CA ASN A 168 28.84 11.42 12.00
C ASN A 168 28.15 11.82 10.68
N ASP A 169 27.62 13.04 10.66
CA ASP A 169 26.57 13.46 9.73
C ASP A 169 27.05 14.16 8.45
N HIS A 170 28.37 14.22 8.23
CA HIS A 170 28.94 15.08 7.18
C HIS A 170 28.67 14.52 5.78
N SER A 171 28.87 13.22 5.59
CA SER A 171 28.63 12.59 4.29
C SER A 171 27.15 12.62 3.93
N ARG A 172 26.25 12.38 4.89
CA ARG A 172 24.81 12.48 4.66
C ARG A 172 24.42 13.89 4.19
N LYS A 173 24.89 14.94 4.86
CA LYS A 173 24.60 16.33 4.46
C LYS A 173 25.12 16.63 3.05
N SER A 174 26.36 16.22 2.76
CA SER A 174 26.95 16.37 1.43
C SER A 174 26.10 15.68 0.34
N ILE A 175 25.69 14.43 0.57
CA ILE A 175 24.86 13.67 -0.36
C ILE A 175 23.46 14.28 -0.50
N ASN A 176 22.84 14.70 0.60
CA ASN A 176 21.51 15.32 0.56
C ASN A 176 21.50 16.62 -0.24
N ASN A 177 22.56 17.42 -0.14
CA ASN A 177 22.70 18.64 -0.94
C ASN A 177 22.87 18.31 -2.42
N GLN A 178 23.71 17.32 -2.76
CA GLN A 178 23.82 16.83 -4.14
C GLN A 178 22.47 16.33 -4.69
N TYR A 179 21.62 15.69 -3.88
CA TYR A 179 20.30 15.23 -4.30
C TYR A 179 19.30 16.36 -4.50
N ARG A 180 19.36 17.42 -3.68
CA ARG A 180 18.53 18.62 -3.86
C ARG A 180 18.88 19.31 -5.17
N ASP A 181 20.17 19.58 -5.39
CA ASP A 181 20.68 20.18 -6.62
C ASP A 181 20.30 19.34 -7.85
N LEU A 182 20.49 18.01 -7.77
CA LEU A 182 20.13 17.08 -8.84
C LEU A 182 18.63 17.12 -9.19
N VAL A 183 17.77 17.17 -8.19
CA VAL A 183 16.32 17.21 -8.43
C VAL A 183 15.94 18.51 -9.11
N ASP A 184 16.55 19.63 -8.74
CA ASP A 184 16.28 20.93 -9.38
C ASP A 184 16.83 20.96 -10.82
N ASP A 185 18.05 20.47 -11.06
CA ASP A 185 18.62 20.31 -12.41
C ASP A 185 17.71 19.48 -13.33
N LEU A 186 17.24 18.32 -12.84
CA LEU A 186 16.39 17.43 -13.63
C LEU A 186 14.98 18.01 -13.87
N LYS A 187 14.44 18.81 -12.94
CA LYS A 187 13.20 19.58 -13.18
C LYS A 187 13.40 20.63 -14.27
N ASP A 188 14.51 21.35 -14.24
CA ASP A 188 14.85 22.37 -15.25
C ASP A 188 15.06 21.74 -16.64
N GLU A 189 15.50 20.49 -16.68
CA GLU A 189 15.54 19.64 -17.89
C GLU A 189 14.17 19.10 -18.32
N GLY A 190 13.09 19.43 -17.61
CA GLY A 190 11.71 19.04 -17.91
C GLY A 190 11.35 17.60 -17.53
N LYS A 191 12.14 16.94 -16.66
CA LYS A 191 11.83 15.58 -16.18
C LYS A 191 10.77 15.59 -15.08
N CYS A 192 9.96 14.54 -15.01
CA CYS A 192 9.01 14.35 -13.91
C CYS A 192 9.73 13.87 -12.66
N ILE A 193 10.24 14.79 -11.86
CA ILE A 193 10.96 14.47 -10.64
C ILE A 193 10.56 15.38 -9.48
N PHE A 194 10.37 14.78 -8.31
CA PHE A 194 10.00 15.49 -7.10
C PHE A 194 10.86 15.02 -5.93
N LEU A 195 11.26 15.98 -5.09
CA LEU A 195 12.02 15.71 -3.88
C LEU A 195 11.08 15.28 -2.77
N ALA A 196 11.25 14.06 -2.27
CA ALA A 196 10.70 13.62 -0.99
C ALA A 196 11.70 13.99 0.11
N ASP A 197 11.72 15.26 0.52
CA ASP A 197 12.73 15.74 1.48
C ASP A 197 12.46 15.19 2.89
N GLN A 198 13.23 14.15 3.21
CA GLN A 198 13.32 13.43 4.45
C GLN A 198 14.44 13.97 5.36
N ASP A 199 14.91 15.20 5.16
CA ASP A 199 15.78 15.91 6.10
C ASP A 199 15.71 17.43 5.85
N PRO A 200 14.51 18.03 5.88
CA PRO A 200 14.29 19.40 5.40
C PRO A 200 14.98 20.48 6.24
N ASP A 201 15.39 20.15 7.46
CA ASP A 201 15.99 21.08 8.43
C ASP A 201 17.48 20.81 8.69
N GLU A 202 18.09 19.82 8.00
CA GLU A 202 19.48 19.36 8.17
C GLU A 202 19.87 18.96 9.60
N LYS A 203 18.88 18.83 10.46
CA LYS A 203 19.02 18.59 11.91
C LYS A 203 18.43 17.26 12.32
N SER A 204 17.87 16.49 11.38
CA SER A 204 17.21 15.22 11.65
C SER A 204 16.10 15.29 12.70
N THR A 205 15.49 16.46 12.96
CA THR A 205 14.56 16.56 14.10
C THR A 205 13.21 15.88 13.80
N TRP A 206 12.87 15.72 12.52
CA TRP A 206 11.59 15.20 12.09
C TRP A 206 11.48 13.65 12.21
N ILE A 207 12.60 12.92 12.07
CA ILE A 207 12.73 11.51 12.48
C ILE A 207 13.67 11.43 13.70
N PRO A 208 13.10 11.29 14.92
CA PRO A 208 13.87 11.14 16.15
C PRO A 208 14.78 9.90 16.14
N GLU A 209 15.87 9.95 16.91
CA GLU A 209 16.78 8.81 17.13
C GLU A 209 16.07 7.56 17.65
N SER A 210 15.05 7.74 18.50
CA SER A 210 14.22 6.62 18.98
C SER A 210 13.47 5.90 17.87
N MET A 211 13.35 6.50 16.69
CA MET A 211 12.77 5.89 15.50
C MET A 211 13.83 5.27 14.59
N ILE A 212 15.10 5.17 15.01
CA ILE A 212 16.22 4.58 14.25
C ILE A 212 17.06 3.69 15.19
N GLY A 213 16.45 2.62 15.71
CA GLY A 213 16.94 1.86 16.86
C GLY A 213 18.34 1.22 16.73
N ASP A 214 18.76 0.79 15.53
CA ASP A 214 20.11 0.26 15.27
C ASP A 214 21.08 1.32 14.72
N GLY A 215 20.66 2.58 14.78
CA GLY A 215 21.37 3.72 14.23
C GLY A 215 21.27 3.86 12.71
N ILE A 216 20.62 2.96 11.96
CA ILE A 216 20.54 3.08 10.49
C ILE A 216 19.11 2.91 9.99
N HIS A 217 18.41 1.91 10.48
CA HIS A 217 17.11 1.50 9.99
C HIS A 217 15.97 2.13 10.78
N PRO A 218 14.96 2.70 10.10
CA PRO A 218 13.77 3.21 10.76
C PRO A 218 13.03 2.15 11.58
N SER A 219 12.32 2.58 12.61
CA SER A 219 11.25 1.81 13.26
C SER A 219 10.00 1.81 12.37
N THR A 220 8.97 1.05 12.77
CA THR A 220 7.67 1.07 12.09
C THR A 220 7.09 2.48 12.00
N GLU A 221 7.20 3.27 13.07
CA GLU A 221 6.76 4.67 13.08
C GLU A 221 7.62 5.57 12.18
N GLY A 222 8.93 5.34 12.14
CA GLY A 222 9.82 6.03 11.21
C GLY A 222 9.42 5.77 9.74
N PHE A 223 9.10 4.52 9.40
CA PHE A 223 8.62 4.17 8.06
C PHE A 223 7.26 4.80 7.71
N LYS A 224 6.33 4.95 8.66
CA LYS A 224 5.08 5.69 8.44
C LYS A 224 5.34 7.16 8.11
N LYS A 225 6.27 7.81 8.81
CA LYS A 225 6.68 9.18 8.51
C LYS A 225 7.33 9.31 7.13
N MET A 226 8.22 8.39 6.77
CA MET A 226 8.81 8.34 5.43
C MET A 226 7.74 8.24 4.35
N ALA A 227 6.75 7.37 4.53
CA ALA A 227 5.65 7.21 3.59
C ALA A 227 4.84 8.50 3.43
N ALA A 228 4.57 9.22 4.52
CA ALA A 228 3.89 10.51 4.45
C ALA A 228 4.68 11.56 3.64
N VAL A 229 6.02 11.56 3.72
CA VAL A 229 6.85 12.46 2.91
C VAL A 229 6.80 12.08 1.42
N PHE A 230 6.86 10.79 1.10
CA PHE A 230 6.66 10.32 -0.28
C PHE A 230 5.25 10.62 -0.80
N ASP A 231 4.22 10.46 0.02
CA ASP A 231 2.83 10.78 -0.34
C ASP A 231 2.66 12.28 -0.64
N LYS A 232 3.27 13.15 0.16
CA LYS A 232 3.32 14.59 -0.12
C LYS A 232 4.01 14.91 -1.45
N ALA A 233 5.13 14.25 -1.75
CA ALA A 233 5.80 14.41 -3.05
C ALA A 233 4.94 13.89 -4.22
N PHE A 234 4.24 12.78 -4.00
CA PHE A 234 3.29 12.22 -4.96
C PHE A 234 2.10 13.16 -5.22
N GLU A 235 1.54 13.79 -4.19
CA GLU A 235 0.48 14.79 -4.36
C GLU A 235 0.92 15.95 -5.25
N LEU A 236 2.16 16.43 -5.11
CA LEU A 236 2.71 17.47 -5.99
C LEU A 236 2.79 16.98 -7.45
N ALA A 237 3.21 15.73 -7.67
CA ALA A 237 3.25 15.12 -9.00
C ALA A 237 1.85 15.02 -9.63
N THR A 238 0.81 14.75 -8.83
CA THR A 238 -0.58 14.65 -9.32
C THR A 238 -1.17 16.02 -9.67
N LYS A 239 -0.86 17.07 -8.91
CA LYS A 239 -1.34 18.45 -9.17
C LYS A 239 -0.82 19.01 -10.49
N GLY A 240 0.35 18.54 -10.94
CA GLY A 240 0.93 18.91 -12.23
C GLY A 240 0.40 18.16 -13.45
N ASN A 241 -0.53 17.20 -13.28
CA ASN A 241 -0.90 16.21 -14.31
C ASN A 241 0.33 15.49 -14.91
N SER A 242 1.40 15.35 -14.11
CA SER A 242 2.68 14.83 -14.60
C SER A 242 2.69 13.30 -14.71
N LEU A 243 1.74 12.63 -14.07
CA LEU A 243 1.60 11.18 -14.12
C LEU A 243 0.95 10.71 -15.42
N VAL A 244 1.64 9.82 -16.12
CA VAL A 244 1.10 9.10 -17.28
C VAL A 244 0.74 7.68 -16.93
N PRO A 245 -0.21 7.05 -17.64
CA PRO A 245 -0.32 5.60 -17.60
C PRO A 245 1.02 4.98 -17.97
N SER A 246 1.39 3.91 -17.28
CA SER A 246 2.45 3.02 -17.77
C SER A 246 2.06 2.57 -19.17
N VAL A 247 3.00 2.61 -20.12
CA VAL A 247 2.77 1.96 -21.40
C VAL A 247 2.37 0.52 -21.15
N ASN A 248 1.48 -0.01 -21.99
CA ASN A 248 1.14 -1.42 -21.95
C ASN A 248 2.47 -2.19 -22.01
N ALA A 249 2.88 -2.79 -20.90
CA ALA A 249 3.74 -3.95 -20.98
C ALA A 249 3.03 -4.89 -21.98
N PRO A 250 3.73 -5.51 -22.93
CA PRO A 250 3.10 -6.43 -23.86
C PRO A 250 2.15 -7.33 -23.09
N GLU A 251 0.95 -7.57 -23.63
CA GLU A 251 0.02 -8.54 -23.04
C GLU A 251 0.81 -9.83 -22.76
N ILE A 252 1.19 -10.04 -21.50
CA ILE A 252 0.43 -10.98 -20.69
C ILE A 252 0.32 -12.38 -21.29
N GLY A 253 1.34 -12.90 -22.01
CA GLY A 253 1.15 -14.12 -22.80
C GLY A 253 2.38 -14.77 -23.46
N ALA A 254 3.60 -14.31 -23.21
CA ALA A 254 4.80 -14.99 -23.73
C ALA A 254 5.91 -15.07 -22.68
N SER A 255 6.05 -16.27 -22.12
CA SER A 255 7.18 -16.79 -21.33
C SER A 255 7.49 -16.11 -19.98
N GLY A 256 7.04 -16.74 -18.90
CA GLY A 256 7.96 -17.16 -17.83
C GLY A 256 7.91 -16.45 -16.48
N CYS A 257 7.29 -15.27 -16.38
CA CYS A 257 7.29 -14.49 -15.13
C CYS A 257 5.89 -14.16 -14.58
N GLU A 258 4.83 -14.83 -15.02
CA GLU A 258 3.52 -14.73 -14.37
C GLU A 258 3.37 -15.69 -13.19
N LYS A 259 2.76 -15.18 -12.13
CA LYS A 259 2.19 -16.01 -11.06
C LYS A 259 1.02 -16.80 -11.67
N ASN A 260 1.12 -18.13 -11.73
CA ASN A 260 0.03 -18.95 -12.24
C ASN A 260 -1.19 -18.86 -11.29
N PRO A 261 -2.43 -18.71 -11.81
CA PRO A 261 -3.64 -18.75 -11.00
C PRO A 261 -3.68 -20.00 -10.11
N GLY A 262 -4.01 -19.84 -8.81
CA GLY A 262 -4.05 -20.94 -7.84
C GLY A 262 -2.72 -21.37 -7.21
N GLN A 263 -1.59 -20.70 -7.51
CA GLN A 263 -0.29 -21.00 -6.88
C GLN A 263 0.03 -20.19 -5.60
N ARG A 264 -0.91 -19.37 -5.11
CA ARG A 264 -0.81 -18.72 -3.79
C ARG A 264 -1.25 -19.66 -2.67
N LYS A 265 -0.55 -19.57 -1.52
CA LYS A 265 -1.02 -20.15 -0.26
C LYS A 265 -2.22 -19.32 0.21
N SER A 266 -3.42 -19.90 0.18
CA SER A 266 -4.66 -19.26 0.62
C SER A 266 -4.51 -18.67 2.03
N VAL A 267 -4.72 -17.36 2.17
CA VAL A 267 -4.92 -16.70 3.47
C VAL A 267 -6.40 -16.77 3.86
N GLY A 268 -6.90 -18.00 3.97
CA GLY A 268 -8.10 -18.34 4.75
C GLY A 268 -9.38 -17.55 4.43
N GLN A 269 -9.70 -17.36 3.16
CA GLN A 269 -11.03 -16.89 2.74
C GLN A 269 -11.66 -17.94 1.83
N ASN A 270 -12.61 -18.70 2.37
CA ASN A 270 -13.43 -19.65 1.62
C ASN A 270 -14.91 -19.31 1.79
N THR A 271 -15.30 -18.06 1.59
CA THR A 271 -16.73 -17.71 1.43
C THR A 271 -17.22 -17.97 0.01
N GLN A 272 -16.31 -18.16 -0.95
CA GLN A 272 -16.62 -18.35 -2.37
C GLN A 272 -15.63 -19.35 -3.01
N LYS A 273 -16.10 -20.20 -3.94
CA LYS A 273 -15.24 -21.05 -4.78
C LYS A 273 -14.92 -20.33 -6.09
N GLY A 274 -13.63 -20.18 -6.38
CA GLY A 274 -13.12 -19.57 -7.61
C GLY A 274 -12.72 -18.10 -7.43
N ALA A 275 -11.47 -17.77 -7.82
CA ALA A 275 -10.83 -16.45 -7.97
C ALA A 275 -11.47 -15.26 -7.20
N ALA A 276 -11.75 -15.42 -5.92
CA ALA A 276 -12.16 -14.32 -5.06
C ALA A 276 -10.91 -13.79 -4.36
N GLY A 277 -10.42 -12.63 -4.81
CA GLY A 277 -9.33 -11.90 -4.15
C GLY A 277 -7.91 -12.23 -4.63
N GLU A 278 -7.75 -13.03 -5.68
CA GLU A 278 -6.43 -13.39 -6.22
C GLU A 278 -5.90 -12.41 -7.28
N ASN A 279 -6.75 -11.49 -7.78
CA ASN A 279 -6.41 -10.44 -8.75
C ASN A 279 -7.06 -9.10 -8.36
N ASP A 280 -6.42 -7.99 -8.75
CA ASP A 280 -6.80 -6.60 -8.47
C ASP A 280 -7.68 -5.93 -9.55
N GLY A 281 -8.11 -6.71 -10.56
CA GLY A 281 -9.02 -6.29 -11.62
C GLY A 281 -10.47 -6.08 -11.16
N ILE A 282 -11.33 -5.63 -12.08
CA ILE A 282 -12.76 -5.47 -11.84
C ILE A 282 -13.35 -6.80 -11.35
N TYR A 283 -13.92 -6.79 -10.14
CA TYR A 283 -14.57 -7.95 -9.55
C TYR A 283 -15.75 -8.39 -10.40
N LYS A 284 -15.64 -9.58 -11.01
CA LYS A 284 -16.70 -10.26 -11.74
C LYS A 284 -16.98 -11.57 -11.04
N HIS A 285 -18.22 -11.80 -10.63
CA HIS A 285 -18.63 -13.09 -10.06
C HIS A 285 -19.86 -13.63 -10.79
N LYS A 286 -19.95 -14.95 -10.84
CA LYS A 286 -21.14 -15.69 -11.25
C LYS A 286 -21.52 -16.56 -10.07
N SER A 287 -22.72 -16.37 -9.52
CA SER A 287 -23.24 -17.20 -8.45
C SER A 287 -24.04 -18.36 -9.01
N GLU A 288 -23.90 -19.52 -8.38
CA GLU A 288 -24.81 -20.66 -8.56
C GLU A 288 -25.54 -20.87 -7.23
N LYS A 289 -26.85 -21.05 -7.29
CA LYS A 289 -27.66 -21.26 -6.09
C LYS A 289 -27.37 -22.65 -5.54
N MET A 290 -26.85 -22.71 -4.32
CA MET A 290 -26.68 -23.94 -3.55
C MET A 290 -27.89 -24.20 -2.64
N ASP A 291 -28.02 -25.44 -2.17
CA ASP A 291 -29.02 -25.81 -1.17
C ASP A 291 -28.81 -25.06 0.16
N VAL A 292 -29.92 -24.74 0.80
CA VAL A 292 -29.92 -24.06 2.11
C VAL A 292 -29.53 -25.08 3.19
N LYS A 293 -28.34 -24.90 3.77
CA LYS A 293 -27.85 -25.77 4.85
C LYS A 293 -28.46 -25.47 6.22
N THR A 294 -28.68 -24.20 6.52
CA THR A 294 -29.22 -23.73 7.80
C THR A 294 -30.16 -22.56 7.55
N THR A 295 -31.30 -22.55 8.22
CA THR A 295 -32.23 -21.41 8.23
C THR A 295 -32.26 -20.83 9.63
N ILE A 296 -31.87 -19.56 9.75
CA ILE A 296 -31.99 -18.79 11.00
C ILE A 296 -33.18 -17.88 10.83
N LYS A 297 -34.14 -17.99 11.74
CA LYS A 297 -35.36 -17.19 11.71
C LYS A 297 -35.34 -16.22 12.88
N SER A 298 -35.71 -14.98 12.60
CA SER A 298 -36.07 -14.00 13.60
C SER A 298 -37.55 -13.66 13.44
N SER A 299 -38.18 -13.23 14.53
CA SER A 299 -39.57 -12.76 14.51
C SER A 299 -39.75 -11.51 13.65
N ASN A 300 -38.68 -10.73 13.43
CA ASN A 300 -38.64 -9.55 12.56
C ASN A 300 -37.35 -9.52 11.74
N ASP A 301 -37.42 -9.12 10.47
CA ASP A 301 -36.22 -8.89 9.63
C ASP A 301 -35.64 -7.50 9.92
N LEU A 302 -34.69 -7.44 10.85
CA LEU A 302 -34.06 -6.20 11.31
C LEU A 302 -32.70 -5.95 10.63
N ASN A 303 -32.39 -6.62 9.51
CA ASN A 303 -31.02 -6.67 8.96
C ASN A 303 -29.99 -7.05 10.04
N GLN A 304 -30.34 -8.01 10.89
CA GLN A 304 -29.62 -8.24 12.14
C GLN A 304 -28.43 -9.18 12.05
N TYR A 305 -28.34 -9.97 10.98
CA TYR A 305 -27.32 -10.98 10.81
C TYR A 305 -26.26 -10.56 9.81
N ARG A 306 -24.98 -10.78 10.15
CA ARG A 306 -23.82 -10.50 9.31
C ARG A 306 -22.69 -11.48 9.59
N PHE A 307 -21.77 -11.60 8.65
CA PHE A 307 -20.54 -12.37 8.85
C PHE A 307 -19.37 -11.45 9.17
N GLY A 308 -18.52 -11.85 10.11
CA GLY A 308 -17.34 -11.10 10.51
C GLY A 308 -16.24 -12.00 11.07
N LYS A 309 -14.99 -11.53 10.99
CA LYS A 309 -13.82 -12.28 11.45
C LYS A 309 -13.35 -11.78 12.82
N LEU A 310 -14.09 -12.11 13.86
CA LEU A 310 -13.86 -11.53 15.20
C LEU A 310 -12.65 -12.11 15.93
N PHE A 311 -12.43 -13.43 15.82
CA PHE A 311 -11.32 -14.13 16.47
C PHE A 311 -11.07 -15.50 15.82
N GLY A 312 -9.82 -15.96 15.89
CA GLY A 312 -9.35 -17.18 15.25
C GLY A 312 -9.26 -17.05 13.72
N ARG A 313 -8.32 -17.77 13.11
CA ARG A 313 -8.04 -17.65 11.66
C ARG A 313 -8.85 -18.57 10.76
N GLU A 314 -9.54 -19.54 11.35
CA GLU A 314 -10.05 -20.73 10.67
C GLU A 314 -11.48 -20.60 10.10
N SER A 315 -12.30 -19.64 10.59
CA SER A 315 -13.67 -19.49 10.09
C SER A 315 -14.28 -18.12 10.35
N ASP A 316 -15.14 -17.68 9.44
CA ASP A 316 -16.02 -16.53 9.66
C ASP A 316 -17.02 -16.83 10.77
N LYS A 317 -17.38 -15.79 11.51
CA LYS A 317 -18.37 -15.85 12.59
C LYS A 317 -19.65 -15.21 12.11
N LEU A 318 -20.77 -15.87 12.37
CA LEU A 318 -22.06 -15.24 12.25
C LEU A 318 -22.24 -14.35 13.47
N VAL A 319 -22.62 -13.10 13.24
CA VAL A 319 -22.90 -12.11 14.27
C VAL A 319 -24.33 -11.64 14.09
N GLY A 320 -25.09 -11.63 15.17
CA GLY A 320 -26.49 -11.26 15.19
C GLY A 320 -26.77 -10.30 16.33
N TRP A 321 -27.36 -9.15 16.07
CA TRP A 321 -27.72 -8.22 17.14
C TRP A 321 -29.14 -8.44 17.65
N TYR A 322 -29.38 -8.16 18.93
CA TYR A 322 -30.71 -8.16 19.54
C TYR A 322 -30.81 -7.09 20.64
N GLU A 323 -32.03 -6.65 20.91
CA GLU A 323 -32.32 -5.67 21.97
C GLU A 323 -32.56 -6.39 23.30
N GLN A 324 -31.95 -5.87 24.35
CA GLN A 324 -32.10 -6.33 25.73
C GLN A 324 -33.26 -5.59 26.42
N PRO A 325 -33.86 -6.16 27.48
CA PRO A 325 -34.99 -5.53 28.19
C PRO A 325 -34.70 -4.13 28.76
N ASN A 326 -33.44 -3.78 28.97
CA ASN A 326 -32.97 -2.48 29.44
C ASN A 326 -32.81 -1.43 28.31
N GLY A 327 -33.11 -1.79 27.06
CA GLY A 327 -32.94 -0.93 25.87
C GLY A 327 -31.53 -0.93 25.27
N ASN A 328 -30.59 -1.69 25.84
CA ASN A 328 -29.25 -1.86 25.26
C ASN A 328 -29.26 -2.92 24.15
N HIS A 329 -28.20 -2.95 23.35
CA HIS A 329 -28.03 -3.93 22.28
C HIS A 329 -26.88 -4.89 22.60
N ALA A 330 -27.10 -6.17 22.32
CA ALA A 330 -26.05 -7.19 22.40
C ALA A 330 -25.87 -7.88 21.04
N PHE A 331 -24.67 -8.42 20.83
CA PHE A 331 -24.28 -9.13 19.62
C PHE A 331 -23.98 -10.59 19.98
N GLY A 332 -24.88 -11.49 19.62
CA GLY A 332 -24.60 -12.92 19.67
C GLY A 332 -23.57 -13.28 18.61
N VAL A 333 -22.60 -14.10 18.99
CA VAL A 333 -21.56 -14.61 18.09
C VAL A 333 -21.67 -16.12 17.97
N TRP A 334 -21.69 -16.61 16.74
CA TRP A 334 -21.66 -18.04 16.45
C TRP A 334 -20.47 -18.40 15.56
N LYS A 335 -19.78 -19.48 15.94
CA LYS A 335 -18.70 -20.08 15.16
C LYS A 335 -19.28 -20.98 14.08
N SER A 336 -18.88 -20.75 12.84
CA SER A 336 -19.12 -21.71 11.74
C SER A 336 -18.25 -22.95 11.91
N ASN A 337 -18.88 -24.12 11.77
CA ASN A 337 -18.23 -25.43 11.81
C ASN A 337 -17.78 -25.93 10.41
N GLY A 338 -18.02 -25.15 9.36
CA GLY A 338 -17.63 -25.49 7.98
C GLY A 338 -18.56 -26.50 7.28
N ASP A 339 -19.46 -27.15 8.00
CA ASP A 339 -20.48 -28.03 7.46
C ASP A 339 -21.83 -27.34 7.21
N GLY A 340 -21.96 -26.06 7.60
CA GLY A 340 -23.18 -25.26 7.55
C GLY A 340 -23.89 -25.11 8.90
N SER A 341 -23.40 -25.77 9.94
CA SER A 341 -23.85 -25.57 11.33
C SER A 341 -23.07 -24.46 12.04
N PHE A 342 -23.69 -23.92 13.10
CA PHE A 342 -23.18 -22.78 13.86
C PHE A 342 -23.31 -23.05 15.36
N ASP A 343 -22.19 -22.97 16.08
CA ASP A 343 -22.16 -23.10 17.53
C ASP A 343 -22.11 -21.73 18.20
N LYS A 344 -22.99 -21.47 19.17
CA LYS A 344 -22.97 -20.21 19.92
C LYS A 344 -21.68 -20.15 20.73
N VAL A 345 -20.93 -19.06 20.57
CA VAL A 345 -19.70 -18.82 21.32
C VAL A 345 -20.04 -18.03 22.57
N ASP A 346 -20.50 -16.79 22.40
CA ASP A 346 -20.83 -15.88 23.49
C ASP A 346 -21.67 -14.70 22.98
N ASP A 347 -22.22 -13.90 23.90
CA ASP A 347 -22.86 -12.62 23.61
C ASP A 347 -21.90 -11.46 23.94
N MET A 348 -21.63 -10.60 22.97
CA MET A 348 -20.84 -9.39 23.15
C MET A 348 -21.75 -8.22 23.50
N ASN A 349 -21.41 -7.48 24.55
CA ASN A 349 -22.17 -6.30 25.00
C ASN A 349 -21.27 -5.06 24.96
N PRO A 350 -21.07 -4.47 23.77
CA PRO A 350 -20.23 -3.29 23.63
C PRO A 350 -20.92 -2.07 24.23
N ASP A 351 -20.16 -1.19 24.88
CA ASP A 351 -20.66 0.09 25.41
C ASP A 351 -20.84 1.11 24.26
N LEU A 352 -21.73 0.79 23.33
CA LEU A 352 -22.00 1.57 22.13
C LEU A 352 -23.47 1.97 22.08
N PHE A 353 -23.72 3.28 22.11
CA PHE A 353 -25.05 3.89 22.01
C PHE A 353 -25.52 4.09 20.56
N CYS A 354 -24.90 3.41 19.60
CA CYS A 354 -25.19 3.54 18.17
C CYS A 354 -26.32 2.60 17.73
N LYS A 355 -27.03 2.98 16.66
CA LYS A 355 -28.01 2.10 16.01
C LYS A 355 -27.30 0.83 15.49
N PRO A 356 -27.66 -0.39 15.94
CA PRO A 356 -26.91 -1.62 15.62
C PRO A 356 -26.81 -1.96 14.13
N ALA A 357 -27.80 -1.52 13.34
CA ALA A 357 -27.82 -1.69 11.89
C ALA A 357 -26.70 -0.89 11.18
N GLY A 358 -26.15 0.15 11.81
CA GLY A 358 -25.04 0.94 11.27
C GLY A 358 -23.65 0.48 11.74
N ILE A 359 -23.57 -0.52 12.62
CA ILE A 359 -22.30 -1.01 13.16
C ILE A 359 -21.72 -2.06 12.21
N ASN A 360 -20.52 -1.79 11.71
CA ASN A 360 -19.77 -2.67 10.82
C ASN A 360 -18.54 -3.21 11.55
N PHE A 361 -18.08 -4.40 11.15
CA PHE A 361 -16.82 -4.95 11.64
C PHE A 361 -15.76 -4.79 10.56
N ILE A 362 -14.72 -4.02 10.84
CA ILE A 362 -13.64 -3.70 9.91
C ILE A 362 -12.31 -3.92 10.63
N ASP A 363 -11.34 -4.52 9.96
CA ASP A 363 -9.98 -4.63 10.47
C ASP A 363 -9.30 -3.25 10.45
N MET A 364 -9.43 -2.51 11.55
CA MET A 364 -8.89 -1.16 11.68
C MET A 364 -7.41 -1.17 12.03
N ASN A 365 -6.96 -2.23 12.70
CA ASN A 365 -5.60 -2.32 13.25
C ASN A 365 -4.63 -3.16 12.37
N GLY A 366 -5.14 -3.86 11.36
CA GLY A 366 -4.39 -4.67 10.41
C GLY A 366 -3.95 -6.04 10.93
N ASP A 367 -4.58 -6.58 11.97
CA ASP A 367 -4.27 -7.88 12.56
C ASP A 367 -4.98 -9.06 11.86
N GLY A 368 -5.89 -8.76 10.92
CA GLY A 368 -6.70 -9.73 10.20
C GLY A 368 -8.00 -10.11 10.90
N HIS A 369 -8.41 -9.36 11.93
CA HIS A 369 -9.66 -9.49 12.67
C HIS A 369 -10.53 -8.23 12.51
N GLY A 370 -11.85 -8.42 12.50
CA GLY A 370 -12.79 -7.31 12.42
C GLY A 370 -12.92 -6.63 13.78
N ASP A 371 -12.43 -5.40 13.88
CA ASP A 371 -12.70 -4.49 14.98
C ASP A 371 -14.10 -3.86 14.81
N MET A 372 -14.71 -3.44 15.92
CA MET A 372 -16.05 -2.82 15.92
C MET A 372 -15.96 -1.31 15.95
#